data_AF-G0NMY7-F1
#
_entry.id   AF-G0NMY7-F1
#
_cell.length_a   1.000
_cell.length_b   1.000
_cell.length_c   1.000
_cell.angle_alpha   90.00
_cell.angle_beta   90.00
_cell.angle_gamma   90.00
#
_symmetry.space_group_name_H-M   'P 1'
#
loop_
_entity.id
_entity.type
_entity.pdbx_description
1 polymer ?
#
loop_
_entity_poly.entity_id
_entity_poly.type
_entity_poly.pdbx_seq_one_letter_code
_entity_poly.pdbx_strand_id
1 'polypeptide(L)'
;MNCATITAAQCRSSQWRTIIAQDCPSACGFCNEGGCVDGVLDCANDLSICNAVTMQSFVNTYCQRTCARCSSTTAASSNPGTLPCTSYIPNSSPSCAAWAANGFCTNNFYTLAQRRQYCATTCRIC
;
A
#
# COMPACT_ATOMS: atom_id res chain seq x y z
N MET A 1 -1.20 -2.34 -13.80
CA MET A 1 -1.70 -3.67 -14.23
C MET A 1 -3.23 -3.67 -14.28
N ASN A 2 -3.87 -4.61 -14.98
CA ASN A 2 -5.33 -4.70 -15.03
C ASN A 2 -5.83 -5.71 -13.99
N CYS A 3 -6.57 -5.24 -12.97
CA CYS A 3 -7.06 -6.11 -11.90
C CYS A 3 -8.07 -7.17 -12.39
N ALA A 4 -8.76 -6.93 -13.51
CA ALA A 4 -9.76 -7.86 -14.06
C ALA A 4 -9.14 -9.06 -14.80
N THR A 5 -7.86 -8.99 -15.16
CA THR A 5 -7.13 -10.08 -15.84
C THR A 5 -6.35 -10.97 -14.87
N ILE A 6 -6.42 -10.70 -13.56
CA ILE A 6 -5.72 -11.48 -12.55
C ILE A 6 -6.40 -12.84 -12.41
N THR A 7 -5.59 -13.90 -12.51
CA THR A 7 -6.06 -15.27 -12.33
C THR A 7 -5.77 -15.79 -10.92
N ALA A 8 -6.51 -16.81 -10.49
CA ALA A 8 -6.29 -17.48 -9.20
C ALA A 8 -4.86 -18.07 -9.07
N ALA A 9 -4.22 -18.43 -10.19
CA ALA A 9 -2.83 -18.87 -10.20
C ALA A 9 -1.86 -17.73 -9.84
N GLN A 10 -2.12 -16.51 -10.32
CA GLN A 10 -1.32 -15.33 -9.99
C GLN A 10 -1.49 -14.93 -8.51
N CYS A 11 -2.67 -15.13 -7.92
CA CYS A 11 -2.89 -14.94 -6.48
C CYS A 11 -2.03 -15.84 -5.57
N ARG A 12 -1.55 -16.98 -6.11
CA ARG A 12 -0.68 -17.93 -5.39
C ARG A 12 0.79 -17.81 -5.80
N SER A 13 1.11 -17.01 -6.81
CA SER A 13 2.46 -16.85 -7.32
C SER A 13 3.26 -15.88 -6.47
N SER A 14 4.45 -16.27 -6.03
CA SER A 14 5.27 -15.44 -5.15
C SER A 14 5.76 -14.13 -5.77
N GLN A 15 5.85 -14.09 -7.09
CA GLN A 15 6.20 -12.89 -7.84
C GLN A 15 5.03 -11.89 -7.89
N TRP A 16 3.80 -12.39 -8.03
CA TRP A 16 2.63 -11.54 -8.25
C TRP A 16 1.86 -11.23 -6.97
N ARG A 17 1.91 -12.10 -5.97
CA ARG A 17 1.07 -12.01 -4.77
C ARG A 17 1.23 -10.69 -4.02
N THR A 18 2.47 -10.24 -3.82
CA THR A 18 2.77 -8.96 -3.16
C THR A 18 2.33 -7.76 -4.00
N ILE A 19 2.55 -7.81 -5.32
CA ILE A 19 2.13 -6.75 -6.26
C ILE A 19 0.59 -6.66 -6.29
N ILE A 20 -0.09 -7.80 -6.36
CA ILE A 20 -1.55 -7.88 -6.37
C ILE A 20 -2.13 -7.40 -5.04
N ALA A 21 -1.51 -7.74 -3.90
CA ALA A 21 -1.97 -7.24 -2.60
C ALA A 21 -1.89 -5.72 -2.47
N GLN A 22 -0.89 -5.07 -3.06
CA GLN A 22 -0.77 -3.61 -3.00
C GLN A 22 -1.73 -2.89 -3.96
N ASP A 23 -1.82 -3.37 -5.20
CA ASP A 23 -2.45 -2.62 -6.29
C ASP A 23 -3.84 -3.16 -6.69
N CYS A 24 -4.13 -4.44 -6.41
CA CYS A 24 -5.40 -5.11 -6.75
C CYS A 24 -5.86 -6.08 -5.63
N PRO A 25 -5.95 -5.67 -4.36
CA PRO A 25 -6.21 -6.57 -3.24
C PRO A 25 -7.54 -7.34 -3.38
N SER A 26 -8.55 -6.72 -3.99
CA SER A 26 -9.86 -7.32 -4.22
C SER A 26 -9.85 -8.49 -5.22
N ALA A 27 -8.88 -8.53 -6.14
CA ALA A 27 -8.79 -9.61 -7.14
C ALA A 27 -8.43 -10.98 -6.52
N CYS A 28 -7.75 -10.96 -5.36
CA CYS A 28 -7.31 -12.17 -4.66
C CYS A 28 -7.82 -12.27 -3.22
N GLY A 29 -8.76 -11.40 -2.80
CA GLY A 29 -9.34 -11.42 -1.46
C GLY A 29 -8.45 -10.83 -0.35
N PHE A 30 -7.43 -10.04 -0.71
CA PHE A 30 -6.48 -9.43 0.23
C PHE A 30 -6.99 -8.11 0.86
N CYS A 31 -8.25 -7.73 0.61
CA CYS A 31 -8.83 -6.46 1.08
C CYS A 31 -8.74 -6.25 2.61
N ASN A 32 -8.85 -7.33 3.39
CA ASN A 32 -8.78 -7.23 4.85
C ASN A 32 -7.34 -7.32 5.39
N GLU A 33 -6.36 -7.54 4.51
CA GLU A 33 -4.96 -7.77 4.88
C GLU A 33 -4.11 -6.49 4.74
N GLY A 34 -4.73 -5.36 4.37
CA GLY A 34 -4.07 -4.04 4.32
C GLY A 34 -2.93 -3.96 3.30
N GLY A 35 -2.93 -4.81 2.29
CA GLY A 35 -1.85 -4.96 1.32
C GLY A 35 -0.63 -5.71 1.85
N CYS A 36 -0.70 -6.25 3.07
CA CYS A 36 0.35 -7.09 3.62
C CYS A 36 0.02 -8.57 3.48
N VAL A 37 0.76 -9.24 2.60
CA VAL A 37 0.64 -10.68 2.37
C VAL A 37 2.01 -11.33 2.39
N ASP A 38 2.05 -12.62 2.66
CA ASP A 38 3.25 -13.41 2.43
C ASP A 38 3.46 -13.59 0.94
N GLY A 39 4.65 -13.28 0.45
CA GLY A 39 5.07 -13.58 -0.92
C GLY A 39 5.12 -15.09 -1.14
N VAL A 40 5.50 -15.90 -0.13
CA VAL A 40 5.47 -17.36 -0.24
C VAL A 40 4.47 -17.98 0.73
N LEU A 41 3.85 -19.09 0.35
CA LEU A 41 2.86 -19.77 1.19
C LEU A 41 3.49 -20.56 2.34
N ASP A 42 4.76 -20.94 2.19
CA ASP A 42 5.47 -21.82 3.11
C ASP A 42 6.06 -21.11 4.34
N CYS A 43 5.85 -19.81 4.50
CA CYS A 43 6.32 -19.07 5.68
C CYS A 43 5.79 -19.64 7.00
N ALA A 44 4.59 -20.24 6.98
CA ALA A 44 3.98 -20.83 8.15
C ALA A 44 4.53 -22.21 8.52
N ASN A 45 5.32 -22.86 7.64
CA ASN A 45 5.91 -24.17 7.93
C ASN A 45 6.98 -24.09 9.02
N ASP A 46 7.72 -22.98 9.08
CA ASP A 46 8.75 -22.77 10.09
C ASP A 46 8.76 -21.31 10.54
N LEU A 47 8.18 -21.02 11.70
CA LEU A 47 8.14 -19.68 12.30
C LEU A 47 9.49 -19.25 12.88
N SER A 48 10.44 -20.17 13.07
CA SER A 48 11.78 -19.83 13.60
C SER A 48 12.57 -18.96 12.64
N ILE A 49 12.29 -19.07 11.33
CA ILE A 49 12.89 -18.24 10.28
C ILE A 49 12.64 -16.74 10.51
N CYS A 50 11.54 -16.38 11.18
CA CYS A 50 11.20 -15.01 11.52
C CYS A 50 12.21 -14.37 12.49
N ASN A 51 12.95 -15.17 13.27
CA ASN A 51 13.95 -14.68 14.23
C ASN A 51 15.38 -14.97 13.77
N ALA A 52 15.58 -15.84 12.79
CA ALA A 52 16.89 -16.18 12.25
C ALA A 52 17.55 -14.97 11.55
N VAL A 53 18.69 -14.51 12.07
CA VAL A 53 19.42 -13.31 11.58
C VAL A 53 19.79 -13.43 10.09
N THR A 54 20.19 -14.63 9.66
CA THR A 54 20.52 -14.92 8.26
C THR A 54 19.34 -14.90 7.31
N MET A 55 18.10 -15.09 7.80
CA MET A 55 16.88 -15.09 6.99
C MET A 55 16.10 -13.78 7.05
N GLN A 56 16.62 -12.76 7.76
CA GLN A 56 15.96 -11.47 7.93
C GLN A 56 15.56 -10.82 6.60
N SER A 57 16.43 -10.87 5.59
CA SER A 57 16.14 -10.34 4.25
C SER A 57 14.99 -11.09 3.55
N PHE A 58 14.99 -12.42 3.69
CA PHE A 58 13.95 -13.28 3.12
C PHE A 58 12.60 -13.03 3.78
N VAL A 59 12.53 -13.06 5.11
CA VAL A 59 11.26 -12.90 5.84
C VAL A 59 10.67 -11.49 5.71
N ASN A 60 11.53 -10.47 5.62
CA ASN A 60 11.09 -9.09 5.35
C ASN A 60 10.49 -8.92 3.96
N THR A 61 10.88 -9.73 2.99
CA THR A 61 10.39 -9.62 1.61
C THR A 61 9.21 -10.57 1.37
N TYR A 62 9.30 -11.81 1.84
CA TYR A 62 8.43 -12.91 1.44
C TYR A 62 7.52 -13.45 2.55
N CYS A 63 7.76 -13.12 3.82
CA CYS A 63 6.97 -13.61 4.97
C CYS A 63 6.41 -12.46 5.82
N GLN A 64 6.02 -11.38 5.16
CA GLN A 64 5.66 -10.13 5.83
C GLN A 64 4.49 -10.30 6.81
N ARG A 65 3.48 -11.07 6.42
CA ARG A 65 2.28 -11.28 7.25
C ARG A 65 2.54 -12.32 8.34
N THR A 66 3.14 -13.45 7.98
CA THR A 66 3.44 -14.55 8.89
C THR A 66 4.43 -14.15 9.99
N CYS A 67 5.45 -13.38 9.63
CA CYS A 67 6.46 -12.90 10.58
C CYS A 67 6.11 -11.53 11.20
N ALA A 68 4.89 -11.02 10.99
CA ALA A 68 4.45 -9.69 11.43
C ALA A 68 5.45 -8.56 11.05
N ARG A 69 6.10 -8.70 9.89
CA ARG A 69 7.02 -7.73 9.27
C ARG A 69 6.33 -6.79 8.31
N CYS A 70 4.99 -6.83 8.25
CA CYS A 70 4.21 -5.81 7.58
C CYS A 70 4.66 -4.45 8.10
N SER A 71 5.47 -3.72 7.33
CA SER A 71 5.59 -2.29 7.53
C SER A 71 4.17 -1.76 7.49
N SER A 72 3.75 -1.05 8.52
CA SER A 72 2.46 -0.38 8.57
C SER A 72 2.42 0.78 7.56
N THR A 73 2.80 0.55 6.31
CA THR A 73 2.21 1.26 5.19
C THR A 73 0.84 0.65 5.02
N THR A 74 -0.09 1.08 5.86
CA THR A 74 -1.51 0.98 5.58
C THR A 74 -1.74 1.61 4.21
N ALA A 75 -1.61 0.81 3.15
CA ALA A 75 -2.41 0.93 1.95
C ALA A 75 -3.81 0.43 2.32
N ALA A 76 -4.39 1.04 3.36
CA ALA A 76 -5.81 1.06 3.50
C ALA A 76 -6.28 1.87 2.30
N SER A 77 -7.02 1.21 1.43
CA SER A 77 -8.14 1.84 0.74
C SER A 77 -9.14 2.28 1.81
N SER A 78 -8.74 3.26 2.61
CA SER A 78 -9.64 4.09 3.38
C SER A 78 -9.80 5.34 2.55
N ASN A 79 -11.06 5.60 2.20
CA ASN A 79 -11.57 6.94 2.01
C ASN A 79 -10.80 7.97 2.87
N PRO A 80 -10.67 9.21 2.37
CA PRO A 80 -9.93 10.26 3.04
C PRO A 80 -10.54 10.55 4.40
N GLY A 81 -9.91 10.03 5.45
CA GLY A 81 -10.34 10.26 6.81
C GLY A 81 -9.72 9.28 7.79
N THR A 82 -8.93 9.84 8.71
CA THR A 82 -8.73 9.34 10.08
C THR A 82 -7.49 8.49 10.41
N LEU A 83 -6.32 8.83 9.88
CA LEU A 83 -5.14 9.01 10.74
C LEU A 83 -4.49 10.36 10.40
N PRO A 84 -4.47 11.34 11.33
CA PRO A 84 -3.96 12.66 11.02
C PRO A 84 -2.45 12.58 10.89
N CYS A 85 -1.95 12.80 9.69
CA CYS A 85 -0.57 13.23 9.54
C CYS A 85 -0.42 14.51 10.39
N THR A 86 0.45 14.44 11.40
CA THR A 86 0.65 15.51 12.39
C THR A 86 1.40 16.70 11.79
N SER A 87 2.00 16.51 10.61
CA SER A 87 2.62 17.55 9.80
C SER A 87 2.30 17.35 8.32
N TYR A 88 2.03 18.46 7.65
CA TYR A 88 1.84 18.53 6.20
C TYR A 88 2.86 19.51 5.62
N ILE A 89 3.33 19.23 4.40
CA ILE A 89 4.11 20.21 3.65
C ILE A 89 3.18 21.38 3.34
N PRO A 90 3.60 22.65 3.57
CA PRO A 90 2.77 23.80 3.24
C PRO A 90 2.37 23.80 1.77
N ASN A 91 1.14 24.22 1.48
CA ASN A 91 0.66 24.37 0.11
C ASN A 91 1.58 25.33 -0.65
N SER A 92 2.06 24.90 -1.81
CA SER A 92 2.93 25.69 -2.68
C SER A 92 2.14 26.54 -3.68
N SER A 93 0.85 26.21 -3.91
CA SER A 93 -0.01 26.95 -4.82
C SER A 93 -1.21 27.62 -4.12
N PRO A 94 -1.55 28.87 -4.48
CA PRO A 94 -2.74 29.56 -3.96
C PRO A 94 -4.05 28.91 -4.44
N SER A 95 -4.00 28.21 -5.58
CA SER A 95 -5.16 27.59 -6.22
C SER A 95 -5.59 26.26 -5.58
N CYS A 96 -4.90 25.79 -4.54
CA CYS A 96 -5.18 24.48 -3.93
C CYS A 96 -6.62 24.32 -3.48
N ALA A 97 -7.27 25.37 -2.95
CA ALA A 97 -8.67 25.31 -2.55
C ALA A 97 -9.61 25.05 -3.74
N ALA A 98 -9.40 25.76 -4.86
CA ALA A 98 -10.17 25.55 -6.08
C ALA A 98 -9.89 24.18 -6.70
N TRP A 99 -8.63 23.75 -6.75
CA TRP A 99 -8.25 22.44 -7.29
C TRP A 99 -8.80 21.29 -6.45
N ALA A 100 -8.75 21.39 -5.13
CA ALA A 100 -9.36 20.41 -4.24
C ALA A 100 -10.87 20.30 -4.46
N ALA A 101 -11.57 21.43 -4.62
CA ALA A 101 -13.00 21.44 -4.96
C ALA A 101 -13.31 20.82 -6.33
N ASN A 102 -12.36 20.91 -7.28
CA ASN A 102 -12.45 20.29 -8.61
C ASN A 102 -11.90 18.84 -8.65
N GLY A 103 -11.65 18.22 -7.49
CA GLY A 103 -11.25 16.81 -7.40
C GLY A 103 -9.75 16.54 -7.59
N PHE A 104 -8.88 17.55 -7.54
CA PHE A 104 -7.43 17.38 -7.68
C PHE A 104 -6.84 16.36 -6.70
N CYS A 105 -7.32 16.36 -5.46
CA CYS A 105 -6.81 15.47 -4.40
C CYS A 105 -7.10 13.99 -4.64
N THR A 106 -8.12 13.68 -5.44
CA THR A 106 -8.53 12.31 -5.77
C THR A 106 -8.27 11.95 -7.24
N ASN A 107 -7.85 12.91 -8.06
CA ASN A 107 -7.63 12.73 -9.49
C ASN A 107 -6.36 11.92 -9.76
N ASN A 108 -6.53 10.74 -10.39
CA ASN A 108 -5.46 9.79 -10.66
C ASN A 108 -4.54 10.18 -11.84
N PHE A 109 -4.90 11.22 -12.59
CA PHE A 109 -4.05 11.83 -13.61
C PHE A 109 -2.83 12.52 -12.97
N TYR A 110 -3.00 13.06 -11.76
CA TYR A 110 -1.91 13.63 -10.98
C TYR A 110 -1.33 12.57 -10.05
N THR A 111 -0.02 12.39 -10.11
CA THR A 111 0.65 11.44 -9.22
C THR A 111 0.50 11.87 -7.77
N LEU A 112 0.58 10.91 -6.84
CA LEU A 112 0.56 11.21 -5.41
C LEU A 112 1.66 12.22 -5.03
N ALA A 113 2.84 12.10 -5.65
CA ALA A 113 3.96 13.03 -5.47
C ALA A 113 3.61 14.46 -5.90
N GLN A 114 2.96 14.65 -7.05
CA GLN A 114 2.50 15.98 -7.48
C GLN A 114 1.44 16.56 -6.54
N ARG A 115 0.45 15.77 -6.15
CA ARG A 115 -0.62 16.25 -5.26
C ARG A 115 -0.06 16.65 -3.88
N ARG A 116 0.91 15.88 -3.37
CA ARG A 116 1.68 16.20 -2.15
C ARG A 116 2.51 17.48 -2.34
N GLN A 117 3.19 17.63 -3.46
CA GLN A 117 4.07 18.78 -3.72
C GLN A 117 3.32 20.12 -3.79
N TYR A 118 2.15 20.13 -4.44
CA TYR A 118 1.39 21.37 -4.62
C TYR A 118 0.46 21.68 -3.45
N CYS A 119 -0.26 20.66 -2.97
CA CYS A 119 -1.41 20.84 -2.09
C CYS A 119 -1.48 19.82 -0.95
N ALA A 120 -0.33 19.42 -0.38
CA ALA A 120 -0.27 18.45 0.73
C ALA A 120 -1.23 18.79 1.88
N THR A 121 -1.21 20.02 2.41
CA THR A 121 -2.13 20.43 3.49
C THR A 121 -3.59 20.39 3.06
N THR A 122 -3.90 20.88 1.85
CA THR A 122 -5.29 20.97 1.37
C THR A 122 -5.87 19.59 1.07
N CYS A 123 -5.07 18.71 0.47
CA CYS A 123 -5.45 17.35 0.15
C CYS A 123 -5.27 16.37 1.31
N ARG A 124 -4.74 16.84 2.44
CA ARG A 124 -4.35 16.03 3.60
C ARG A 124 -3.43 14.86 3.22
N ILE A 125 -2.49 15.13 2.32
CA ILE A 125 -1.49 14.17 1.84
C ILE A 125 -0.19 14.42 2.60
N CYS A 126 0.14 13.46 3.45
CA CYS A 126 1.52 13.09 3.76
C CYS A 126 1.98 12.18 2.63
#